data_AF-A0A8W8MQY8-F1
#
_entry.id   AF-A0A8W8MQY8-F1
#
_cell.length_a   1.000
_cell.length_b   1.000
_cell.length_c   1.000
_cell.angle_alpha   90.00
_cell.angle_beta   90.00
_cell.angle_gamma   90.00
#
_symmetry.space_group_name_H-M   'P 1'
#
loop_
_entity.id
_entity.type
_entity.pdbx_description
1 polymer ?
#
loop_
_entity_poly.entity_id
_entity_poly.type
_entity_poly.pdbx_seq_one_letter_code
_entity_poly.pdbx_strand_id
1 'polypeptide(L)'
;LIALRPDVLASAGVESTSIKGVVAISAVLQVEKLNTPALRPLYLHPTFGKDPDDWSSACPMSRLQNKEYSDLPNFLVITAEKDWHLHHEAAMFAEELGGRDAHRGSVVFPRTTHLSIICNFDRECEVLNTSVANQCVQFIQQTYDAEQTSTTCALQRNRGNVT
;
A
#
# COMPACT_ATOMS: atom_id res chain seq x y z
N LEU A 1 -2.52 7.11 0.76
CA LEU A 1 -3.21 5.85 0.44
C LEU A 1 -4.62 5.92 1.00
N ILE A 2 -5.64 5.92 0.15
CA ILE A 2 -7.04 6.11 0.57
C ILE A 2 -7.59 4.96 1.42
N ALA A 3 -7.05 3.75 1.25
CA ALA A 3 -7.39 2.58 2.07
C ALA A 3 -7.06 2.78 3.56
N LEU A 4 -6.20 3.74 3.88
CA LEU A 4 -5.85 4.17 5.24
C LEU A 4 -6.52 5.52 5.59
N ARG A 5 -7.72 5.77 5.07
CA ARG A 5 -8.50 6.97 5.36
C ARG A 5 -9.99 6.63 5.46
N PRO A 6 -10.44 6.09 6.60
CA PRO A 6 -11.83 5.67 6.79
C PRO A 6 -12.81 6.84 6.61
N ASP A 7 -12.40 8.07 6.95
CA ASP A 7 -13.14 9.30 6.71
C ASP A 7 -13.46 9.52 5.22
N VAL A 8 -12.47 9.34 4.35
CA VAL A 8 -12.63 9.52 2.90
C VAL A 8 -13.45 8.39 2.31
N LEU A 9 -13.18 7.14 2.71
CA LEU A 9 -13.95 5.97 2.25
C LEU A 9 -15.43 6.11 2.61
N ALA A 10 -15.73 6.50 3.85
CA ALA A 10 -17.10 6.74 4.30
C ALA A 10 -17.79 7.83 3.49
N SER A 11 -17.11 8.94 3.18
CA SER A 11 -17.66 10.01 2.33
C SER A 11 -17.97 9.55 0.90
N ALA A 12 -17.25 8.52 0.42
CA ALA A 12 -17.46 7.91 -0.89
C ALA A 12 -18.47 6.75 -0.86
N GLY A 13 -19.04 6.42 0.31
CA GLY A 13 -19.95 5.29 0.49
C GLY A 13 -19.26 3.93 0.41
N VAL A 14 -17.96 3.86 0.71
CA VAL A 14 -17.16 2.63 0.66
C VAL A 14 -16.82 2.20 2.09
N GLU A 15 -17.21 0.98 2.45
CA GLU A 15 -16.81 0.36 3.72
C GLU A 15 -15.33 -0.04 3.67
N SER A 16 -14.56 0.27 4.71
CA SER A 16 -13.12 -0.07 4.78
C SER A 16 -12.85 -1.57 4.61
N THR A 17 -13.76 -2.40 5.13
CA THR A 17 -13.72 -3.88 5.03
C THR A 17 -13.92 -4.42 3.61
N SER A 18 -14.39 -3.57 2.67
CA SER A 18 -14.54 -3.93 1.26
C SER A 18 -13.21 -3.93 0.51
N ILE A 19 -12.20 -3.23 1.02
CA ILE A 19 -10.86 -3.19 0.43
C ILE A 19 -10.08 -4.38 0.98
N LYS A 20 -9.75 -5.34 0.12
CA LYS A 20 -9.03 -6.57 0.50
C LYS A 20 -7.52 -6.48 0.30
N GLY A 21 -7.09 -5.67 -0.66
CA GLY A 21 -5.69 -5.50 -1.00
C GLY A 21 -5.39 -4.14 -1.61
N VAL A 22 -4.16 -3.67 -1.42
CA VAL A 22 -3.65 -2.41 -1.96
C VAL A 22 -2.31 -2.67 -2.62
N VAL A 23 -2.18 -2.28 -3.89
CA VAL A 23 -0.88 -2.20 -4.58
C VAL A 23 -0.47 -0.74 -4.66
N ALA A 24 0.68 -0.40 -4.07
CA ALA A 24 1.26 0.94 -4.08
C ALA A 24 2.55 0.92 -4.90
N ILE A 25 2.58 1.59 -6.07
CA ILE A 25 3.75 1.62 -6.95
C ILE A 25 4.40 3.00 -6.88
N SER A 26 5.68 3.04 -6.52
CA SER A 26 6.47 4.26 -6.27
C SER A 26 5.68 5.31 -5.49
N ALA A 27 5.01 4.87 -4.43
CA ALA A 27 4.15 5.73 -3.63
C ALA A 27 4.95 6.58 -2.64
N VAL A 28 4.47 7.80 -2.38
CA VAL A 28 4.90 8.61 -1.24
C VAL A 28 4.14 8.13 -0.01
N LEU A 29 4.88 7.65 1.00
CA LEU A 29 4.29 7.09 2.22
C LEU A 29 4.52 8.01 3.43
N GLN A 30 5.46 8.95 3.34
CA GLN A 30 5.67 10.04 4.29
C GLN A 30 5.46 11.40 3.61
N VAL A 31 4.22 11.89 3.65
CA VAL A 31 3.81 13.12 2.97
C VAL A 31 4.56 14.33 3.52
N GLU A 32 4.96 14.32 4.80
CA GLU A 32 5.67 15.42 5.44
C GLU A 32 7.02 15.71 4.78
N LYS A 33 7.67 14.73 4.12
CA LYS A 33 8.94 14.94 3.42
C LYS A 33 8.81 15.82 2.17
N LEU A 34 7.60 15.98 1.65
CA LEU A 34 7.31 16.90 0.55
C LEU A 34 7.14 18.35 1.04
N ASN A 35 7.14 18.59 2.36
CA ASN A 35 7.01 19.92 2.94
C ASN A 35 8.35 20.69 2.88
N THR A 36 8.82 20.92 1.67
CA THR A 36 9.96 21.78 1.37
C THR A 36 9.52 22.96 0.51
N PRO A 37 10.24 24.10 0.53
CA PRO A 37 9.90 25.24 -0.32
C PRO A 37 9.77 24.90 -1.81
N ALA A 38 10.57 23.93 -2.29
CA ALA A 38 10.57 23.50 -3.68
C ALA A 38 9.43 22.51 -4.02
N LEU A 39 9.18 21.52 -3.15
CA LEU A 39 8.24 20.43 -3.46
C LEU A 39 6.80 20.74 -3.06
N ARG A 40 6.60 21.52 -1.99
CA ARG A 40 5.28 21.89 -1.48
C ARG A 40 4.36 22.53 -2.54
N PRO A 41 4.79 23.54 -3.33
CA PRO A 41 3.93 24.12 -4.36
C PRO A 41 3.66 23.17 -5.55
N LEU A 42 4.51 22.17 -5.78
CA LEU A 42 4.38 21.20 -6.87
C LEU A 42 3.49 20.01 -6.51
N TYR A 43 3.57 19.53 -5.27
CA TYR A 43 2.93 18.29 -4.84
C TYR A 43 1.85 18.51 -3.78
N LEU A 44 2.15 19.24 -2.71
CA LEU A 44 1.24 19.36 -1.55
C LEU A 44 0.09 20.33 -1.83
N HIS A 45 0.40 21.57 -2.25
CA HIS A 45 -0.63 22.58 -2.49
C HIS A 45 -1.70 22.16 -3.51
N PRO A 46 -1.35 21.54 -4.66
CA PRO A 46 -2.35 21.13 -5.63
C PRO A 46 -3.18 19.93 -5.16
N THR A 47 -2.60 19.04 -4.35
CA THR A 47 -3.23 17.76 -3.98
C THR A 47 -4.07 17.87 -2.71
N PHE A 48 -3.56 18.59 -1.70
CA PHE A 48 -4.13 18.64 -0.35
C PHE A 48 -4.46 20.06 0.10
N GLY A 49 -4.23 21.08 -0.74
CA GLY A 49 -4.37 22.47 -0.33
C GLY A 49 -3.19 22.97 0.50
N LYS A 50 -3.38 24.13 1.15
CA LYS A 50 -2.31 24.85 1.85
C LYS A 50 -2.22 24.54 3.35
N ASP A 51 -3.18 23.79 3.89
CA ASP A 51 -3.26 23.48 5.30
C ASP A 51 -2.30 22.32 5.65
N PRO A 52 -1.31 22.52 6.53
CA PRO A 52 -0.42 21.46 6.98
C PRO A 52 -1.14 20.29 7.69
N ASP A 53 -2.27 20.55 8.35
CA ASP A 53 -3.02 19.52 9.06
C ASP A 53 -3.66 18.52 8.07
N ASP A 54 -4.07 19.01 6.89
CA ASP A 54 -4.54 18.17 5.79
C ASP A 54 -3.43 17.26 5.25
N TRP A 55 -2.18 17.73 5.23
CA TRP A 55 -1.04 16.93 4.76
C TRP A 55 -0.71 15.82 5.74
N SER A 56 -0.70 16.13 7.04
CA SER A 56 -0.45 15.16 8.11
C SER A 56 -1.56 14.10 8.16
N SER A 57 -2.82 14.52 8.09
CA SER A 57 -3.97 13.61 8.08
C SER A 57 -4.01 12.71 6.83
N ALA A 58 -3.38 13.12 5.73
CA ALA A 58 -3.26 12.34 4.50
C ALA A 58 -2.06 11.38 4.49
N CYS A 59 -1.15 11.47 5.46
CA CYS A 59 0.09 10.70 5.49
C CYS A 59 -0.14 9.21 5.82
N PRO A 60 0.18 8.28 4.88
CA PRO A 60 -0.01 6.84 5.11
C PRO A 60 0.74 6.29 6.32
N MET A 61 2.01 6.70 6.50
CA MET A 61 2.83 6.23 7.61
C MET A 61 2.25 6.68 8.95
N SER A 62 1.89 7.96 9.08
CA SER A 62 1.33 8.53 10.31
C SER A 62 0.02 7.82 10.69
N ARG A 63 -0.84 7.52 9.71
CA ARG A 63 -2.07 6.74 9.92
C ARG A 63 -1.78 5.32 10.40
N LEU A 64 -0.81 4.64 9.79
CA LEU A 64 -0.44 3.28 10.18
C LEU A 64 0.12 3.23 11.62
N GLN A 65 1.00 4.17 11.97
CA GLN A 65 1.62 4.24 13.30
C GLN A 65 0.64 4.61 14.42
N ASN A 66 -0.39 5.40 14.11
CA ASN A 66 -1.45 5.73 15.06
C ASN A 66 -2.42 4.56 15.33
N LYS A 67 -2.24 3.40 14.66
CA LYS A 67 -2.98 2.15 14.86
C LYS A 67 -4.51 2.35 14.84
N GLU A 68 -4.99 3.22 13.98
CA GLU A 68 -6.43 3.50 13.80
C GLU A 68 -7.20 2.33 13.13
N TYR A 69 -6.55 1.17 12.95
CA TYR A 69 -7.06 0.05 12.17
C TYR A 69 -7.10 -1.22 13.00
N SER A 70 -8.30 -1.77 13.18
CA SER A 70 -8.50 -3.13 13.71
C SER A 70 -8.20 -4.19 12.65
N ASP A 71 -8.52 -3.90 11.39
CA ASP A 71 -8.27 -4.75 10.23
C ASP A 71 -7.62 -3.92 9.12
N LEU A 72 -6.43 -4.34 8.69
CA LEU A 72 -5.70 -3.74 7.58
C LEU A 72 -5.81 -4.66 6.35
N PRO A 73 -6.06 -4.11 5.15
CA PRO A 73 -5.97 -4.90 3.93
C PRO A 73 -4.57 -5.47 3.75
N ASN A 74 -4.44 -6.39 2.80
CA ASN A 74 -3.12 -6.81 2.33
C ASN A 74 -2.45 -5.66 1.58
N PHE A 75 -1.12 -5.60 1.60
CA PHE A 75 -0.35 -4.54 0.94
C PHE A 75 0.80 -5.10 0.12
N LEU A 76 0.94 -4.61 -1.10
CA LEU A 76 2.13 -4.76 -1.90
C LEU A 76 2.67 -3.37 -2.23
N VAL A 77 3.89 -3.07 -1.77
CA VAL A 77 4.58 -1.83 -2.12
C VAL A 77 5.67 -2.14 -3.14
N ILE A 78 5.58 -1.59 -4.33
CA ILE A 78 6.59 -1.77 -5.37
C ILE A 78 7.30 -0.44 -5.57
N THR A 79 8.63 -0.42 -5.54
CA THR A 79 9.41 0.81 -5.75
C THR A 79 10.48 0.63 -6.80
N ALA A 80 10.78 1.69 -7.55
CA ALA A 80 11.94 1.72 -8.42
C ALA A 80 13.23 1.90 -7.62
N GLU A 81 14.31 1.23 -8.04
CA GLU A 81 15.62 1.34 -7.36
C GLU A 81 16.13 2.78 -7.28
N LYS A 82 15.97 3.57 -8.35
CA LYS A 82 16.44 4.97 -8.39
C LYS A 82 15.54 5.95 -7.65
N ASP A 83 14.42 5.49 -7.10
CA ASP A 83 13.57 6.30 -6.21
C ASP A 83 14.13 6.22 -4.79
N TRP A 84 15.34 6.78 -4.58
CA TRP A 84 16.12 6.52 -3.37
C TRP A 84 15.39 6.81 -2.05
N HIS A 85 14.59 7.87 -2.01
CA HIS A 85 13.82 8.17 -0.80
C HIS A 85 12.58 7.28 -0.64
N LEU A 86 12.00 6.78 -1.74
CA LEU A 86 10.76 6.00 -1.70
C LEU A 86 11.00 4.53 -1.35
N HIS A 87 12.13 3.93 -1.76
CA HIS A 87 12.41 2.55 -1.37
C HIS A 87 12.62 2.41 0.14
N HIS A 88 13.24 3.41 0.79
CA HIS A 88 13.41 3.41 2.25
C HIS A 88 12.06 3.60 2.96
N GLU A 89 11.20 4.47 2.44
CA GLU A 89 9.82 4.60 2.93
C GLU A 89 9.02 3.32 2.80
N ALA A 90 9.13 2.64 1.65
CA ALA A 90 8.46 1.37 1.41
C ALA A 90 8.91 0.29 2.39
N ALA A 91 10.22 0.21 2.67
CA ALA A 91 10.76 -0.73 3.64
C ALA A 91 10.22 -0.47 5.06
N MET A 92 10.29 0.78 5.54
CA MET A 92 9.74 1.14 6.85
C MET A 92 8.24 0.87 6.93
N PHE A 93 7.50 1.15 5.86
CA PHE A 93 6.05 0.95 5.84
C PHE A 93 5.70 -0.54 5.88
N ALA A 94 6.45 -1.37 5.17
CA ALA A 94 6.31 -2.83 5.23
C ALA A 94 6.67 -3.38 6.62
N GLU A 95 7.67 -2.80 7.30
CA GLU A 95 8.00 -3.16 8.68
C GLU A 95 6.86 -2.83 9.65
N GLU A 96 6.30 -1.61 9.59
CA GLU A 96 5.16 -1.18 10.42
C GLU A 96 3.88 -1.99 10.19
N LEU A 97 3.71 -2.52 8.97
CA LEU A 97 2.60 -3.40 8.61
C LEU A 97 2.64 -4.80 9.27
N GLY A 98 3.74 -5.14 9.94
CA GLY A 98 3.96 -6.43 10.60
C GLY A 98 5.19 -7.22 10.11
N GLY A 99 6.07 -6.61 9.31
CA GLY A 99 7.21 -7.32 8.70
C GLY A 99 6.76 -8.34 7.64
N ARG A 100 7.63 -9.30 7.29
CA ARG A 100 7.45 -10.30 6.19
C ARG A 100 6.30 -11.30 6.41
N ASP A 101 5.14 -10.87 6.87
CA ASP A 101 3.92 -11.62 6.60
C ASP A 101 3.72 -11.65 5.08
N ALA A 102 3.48 -12.84 4.54
CA ALA A 102 3.51 -13.13 3.10
C ALA A 102 2.56 -12.27 2.24
N HIS A 103 1.71 -11.46 2.87
CA HIS A 103 0.68 -10.62 2.24
C HIS A 103 0.95 -9.11 2.42
N ARG A 104 2.05 -8.73 3.07
CA ARG A 104 2.43 -7.34 3.38
C ARG A 104 3.92 -7.14 3.14
N GLY A 105 4.28 -6.81 1.90
CA GLY A 105 5.68 -6.78 1.47
C GLY A 105 6.06 -5.57 0.64
N SER A 106 7.37 -5.30 0.56
CA SER A 106 7.95 -4.34 -0.36
C SER A 106 8.87 -5.03 -1.38
N VAL A 107 8.78 -4.65 -2.65
CA VAL A 107 9.64 -5.14 -3.74
C VAL A 107 10.33 -3.95 -4.42
N VAL A 108 11.65 -4.03 -4.57
CA VAL A 108 12.43 -3.01 -5.29
C VAL A 108 12.81 -3.54 -6.68
N PHE A 109 12.38 -2.84 -7.74
CA PHE A 109 12.73 -3.21 -9.12
C PHE A 109 14.08 -2.60 -9.51
N PRO A 110 15.12 -3.42 -9.77
CA PRO A 110 16.46 -2.93 -10.03
C PRO A 110 16.56 -2.20 -11.37
N ARG A 111 17.48 -1.24 -11.46
CA ARG A 111 17.80 -0.42 -12.64
C ARG A 111 16.65 0.43 -13.18
N THR A 112 15.55 0.56 -12.43
CA THR A 112 14.38 1.36 -12.83
C THR A 112 14.38 2.74 -12.18
N THR A 113 13.72 3.70 -12.84
CA THR A 113 13.30 5.00 -12.30
C THR A 113 11.79 5.01 -12.05
N HIS A 114 11.31 6.02 -11.33
CA HIS A 114 9.88 6.32 -11.17
C HIS A 114 9.06 6.18 -12.46
N LEU A 115 9.57 6.71 -13.57
CA LEU A 115 8.86 6.63 -14.85
C LEU A 115 9.03 5.27 -15.52
N SER A 116 10.24 4.70 -15.49
CA SER A 116 10.52 3.47 -16.24
C SER A 116 9.80 2.24 -15.65
N ILE A 117 9.54 2.23 -14.34
CA ILE A 117 8.79 1.13 -13.70
C ILE A 117 7.33 1.08 -14.18
N ILE A 118 6.75 2.25 -14.51
CA ILE A 118 5.41 2.37 -15.08
C ILE A 118 5.43 2.12 -16.61
N CYS A 119 6.35 2.76 -17.33
CA CYS A 119 6.42 2.61 -18.79
C CYS A 119 6.76 1.19 -19.25
N ASN A 120 7.42 0.39 -18.40
CA ASN A 120 7.79 -0.99 -18.68
C ASN A 120 7.08 -1.98 -17.74
N PHE A 121 5.85 -1.66 -17.33
CA PHE A 121 5.08 -2.39 -16.31
C PHE A 121 5.03 -3.92 -16.53
N ASP A 122 4.85 -4.37 -17.77
CA ASP A 122 4.76 -5.80 -18.12
C ASP A 122 6.10 -6.42 -18.56
N ARG A 123 7.15 -5.60 -18.72
CA ARG A 123 8.45 -6.10 -19.15
C ARG A 123 9.10 -6.90 -18.03
N GLU A 124 9.59 -8.08 -18.38
CA GLU A 124 10.32 -8.92 -17.44
C GLU A 124 11.63 -8.27 -17.00
N CYS A 125 11.82 -8.22 -15.68
CA CYS A 125 13.07 -7.88 -15.04
C CYS A 125 13.90 -9.16 -14.90
N GLU A 126 14.98 -9.28 -15.67
CA GLU A 126 15.87 -10.46 -15.65
C GLU A 126 16.42 -10.78 -14.25
N VAL A 127 16.68 -9.75 -13.43
CA VAL A 127 17.25 -9.93 -12.08
C VAL A 127 16.24 -10.56 -11.13
N LEU A 128 14.95 -10.22 -11.27
CA LEU A 128 13.88 -10.71 -10.40
C LEU A 128 13.09 -11.86 -11.02
N ASN A 129 13.36 -12.20 -12.29
CA ASN A 129 12.64 -13.21 -13.07
C ASN A 129 11.10 -13.01 -13.01
N THR A 130 10.68 -11.75 -13.10
CA THR A 130 9.28 -11.32 -12.97
C THR A 130 9.08 -9.91 -13.55
N SER A 131 7.84 -9.49 -13.75
CA SER A 131 7.46 -8.12 -14.14
C SER A 131 6.65 -7.45 -13.03
N VAL A 132 6.49 -6.13 -13.08
CA VAL A 132 5.62 -5.42 -12.14
C VAL A 132 4.18 -5.93 -12.27
N ALA A 133 3.73 -6.17 -13.51
CA ALA A 133 2.43 -6.78 -13.80
C ALA A 133 2.28 -8.15 -13.13
N ASN A 134 3.26 -9.03 -13.26
CA ASN A 134 3.22 -10.36 -12.64
C ASN A 134 3.19 -10.29 -11.11
N GLN A 135 3.94 -9.38 -10.49
CA GLN A 135 3.87 -9.16 -9.03
C GLN A 135 2.47 -8.71 -8.60
N CYS A 136 1.83 -7.80 -9.34
CA CYS A 136 0.46 -7.37 -9.07
C CYS A 136 -0.53 -8.54 -9.18
N VAL A 137 -0.44 -9.35 -10.23
CA VAL A 137 -1.34 -10.50 -10.46
C VAL A 137 -1.18 -11.55 -9.34
N GLN A 138 0.06 -11.88 -8.99
CA GLN A 138 0.34 -12.82 -7.90
C GLN A 138 -0.23 -12.33 -6.57
N PHE A 139 -0.05 -11.06 -6.25
CA PHE A 139 -0.60 -10.47 -5.04
C PHE A 139 -2.14 -10.48 -5.00
N ILE A 140 -2.79 -10.20 -6.13
CA ILE A 140 -4.25 -10.26 -6.24
C ILE A 140 -4.74 -11.69 -6.00
N GLN A 141 -4.08 -12.69 -6.60
CA GLN A 141 -4.42 -14.11 -6.40
C GLN A 141 -4.24 -14.53 -4.94
N GLN A 142 -3.10 -14.21 -4.33
CA GLN A 142 -2.84 -14.52 -2.92
C GLN A 142 -3.86 -13.85 -1.99
N THR A 143 -4.20 -12.59 -2.26
CA THR A 143 -5.23 -11.87 -1.50
C THR A 143 -6.60 -12.53 -1.63
N TYR A 144 -6.97 -12.97 -2.83
CA TYR A 144 -8.24 -13.67 -3.05
C TYR A 144 -8.29 -15.01 -2.32
N ASP A 145 -7.22 -15.81 -2.39
CA ASP A 145 -7.16 -17.13 -1.77
C ASP A 145 -7.16 -17.05 -0.22
N ALA A 146 -6.52 -16.03 0.35
CA ALA A 146 -6.52 -15.76 1.79
C ALA A 146 -7.93 -15.48 2.33
N GLU A 147 -8.76 -14.75 1.58
CA GLU A 147 -10.15 -14.46 1.94
C GLU A 147 -11.03 -15.72 1.90
N GLN A 148 -10.84 -16.59 0.89
CA GLN A 148 -11.57 -17.85 0.77
C GLN A 148 -11.26 -18.81 1.93
N THR A 149 -10.00 -18.88 2.33
CA THR A 149 -9.54 -19.72 3.45
C THR A 149 -10.11 -19.23 4.79
N SER A 150 -10.10 -17.92 5.01
CA SER A 150 -10.66 -17.29 6.21
C SER A 150 -12.17 -17.52 6.33
N THR A 151 -12.89 -17.43 5.22
CA THR A 151 -14.35 -17.69 5.16
C THR A 151 -14.67 -19.16 5.46
N THR A 152 -13.86 -20.09 4.94
CA THR A 152 -14.05 -21.52 5.15
C THR A 152 -13.81 -21.93 6.60
N CYS A 153 -12.77 -21.39 7.25
CA CYS A 153 -12.52 -21.62 8.68
C CYS A 153 -13.60 -21.03 9.58
N ALA A 154 -14.16 -19.86 9.25
CA ALA A 154 -15.25 -19.25 9.99
C ALA A 154 -16.55 -20.08 9.93
N LEU A 155 -16.86 -20.64 8.76
CA LEU A 155 -18.03 -21.52 8.57
C LEU A 155 -17.90 -22.86 9.33
N GLN A 156 -16.69 -23.41 9.44
CA GLN A 156 -16.45 -24.64 10.20
C GLN A 156 -16.57 -24.44 11.72
N ARG A 157 -16.13 -23.29 12.26
CA ARG A 157 -16.28 -22.97 13.70
C ARG A 157 -17.74 -22.80 14.11
N ASN A 158 -18.57 -22.18 13.27
CA ASN A 158 -19.99 -22.00 13.56
C ASN A 158 -20.81 -23.31 13.52
N ARG A 159 -20.32 -24.35 12.86
CA ARG A 159 -20.95 -25.69 12.87
C ARG A 159 -20.55 -26.54 14.09
N GLY A 160 -19.54 -26.13 14.86
CA GLY A 160 -19.07 -26.86 16.04
C GLY A 160 -19.75 -26.49 17.37
N ASN A 161 -20.61 -25.46 17.39
CA ASN A 161 -21.29 -24.96 18.60
C ASN A 161 -22.77 -25.33 18.68
N VAL A 162 -23.20 -26.37 17.95
CA VAL A 162 -24.55 -26.95 18.09
C VAL A 162 -24.44 -28.31 18.76
N THR A 163 -24.35 -28.30 20.09
CA THR A 163 -24.62 -29.47 20.95
C THR A 163 -25.30 -28.99 22.22
#